data_AF-A0A0F6Q7I8-F1
#
_entry.id   AF-A0A0F6Q7I8-F1
#
_cell.length_a   1.000
_cell.length_b   1.000
_cell.length_c   1.000
_cell.angle_alpha   90.00
_cell.angle_beta   90.00
_cell.angle_gamma   90.00
#
_symmetry.space_group_name_H-M   'P 1'
#
loop_
_entity.id
_entity.type
_entity.pdbx_description
1 polymer ?
#
loop_
_entity_poly.entity_id
_entity_poly.type
_entity_poly.pdbx_seq_one_letter_code
_entity_poly.pdbx_strand_id
1 'polypeptide(L)'
;PREAVEEVAEYLELDPDFLEALLRDPLRVRPDVEVAIHLSKVLGVPFHPYYTLYWNTLQPEEVEELQRALLNAQIEWGEFRKLKFAKKVVRYLELLGLPHRLERVIVIDYPWSSALLTPLGNLEWGFRAKPFFTV
;
A
#
# COMPACT_ATOMS: atom_id res chain seq x y z
N PRO A 1 -0.23 -24.84 -18.86
CA PRO A 1 -0.03 -26.22 -18.34
C PRO A 1 0.33 -26.14 -16.86
N ARG A 2 -0.01 -27.12 -16.02
CA ARG A 2 0.28 -27.07 -14.57
C ARG A 2 1.78 -26.90 -14.28
N GLU A 3 2.62 -27.57 -15.06
CA GLU A 3 4.09 -27.45 -15.02
C GLU A 3 4.58 -26.00 -15.12
N ALA A 4 4.01 -25.19 -16.03
CA ALA A 4 4.36 -23.78 -16.15
C ALA A 4 3.92 -22.93 -14.95
N VAL A 5 2.84 -23.32 -14.26
CA VAL A 5 2.40 -22.65 -13.02
C VAL A 5 3.35 -23.00 -11.89
N GLU A 6 3.78 -24.25 -11.78
CA GLU A 6 4.72 -24.71 -10.76
C GLU A 6 6.10 -24.03 -10.92
N GLU A 7 6.62 -23.91 -12.15
CA GLU A 7 7.87 -23.20 -12.43
C GLU A 7 7.81 -21.71 -12.04
N VAL A 8 6.72 -21.04 -12.39
CA VAL A 8 6.53 -19.62 -12.04
C VAL A 8 6.30 -19.44 -10.54
N ALA A 9 5.57 -20.35 -9.89
CA ALA A 9 5.36 -20.33 -8.46
C ALA A 9 6.67 -20.51 -7.69
N GLU A 10 7.54 -21.41 -8.14
CA GLU A 10 8.89 -21.58 -7.58
C GLU A 10 9.73 -20.30 -7.74
N TYR A 11 9.76 -19.71 -8.94
CA TYR A 11 10.49 -18.46 -9.18
C TYR A 11 9.99 -17.29 -8.32
N LEU A 12 8.68 -17.23 -8.09
CA LEU A 12 8.04 -16.18 -7.30
C LEU A 12 7.98 -16.50 -5.80
N GLU A 13 8.46 -17.66 -5.36
CA GLU A 13 8.35 -18.15 -3.98
C GLU A 13 6.89 -18.15 -3.48
N LEU A 14 5.95 -18.59 -4.33
CA LEU A 14 4.52 -18.66 -4.02
C LEU A 14 4.03 -20.12 -3.98
N ASP A 15 2.89 -20.31 -3.32
CA ASP A 15 2.15 -21.56 -3.40
C ASP A 15 1.57 -21.75 -4.83
N PRO A 16 1.83 -22.89 -5.51
CA PRO A 16 1.35 -23.12 -6.87
C PRO A 16 -0.17 -23.13 -7.01
N ASP A 17 -0.89 -23.67 -6.01
CA ASP A 17 -2.35 -23.73 -6.04
C ASP A 17 -2.95 -22.31 -5.85
N PHE A 18 -2.33 -21.48 -5.00
CA PHE A 18 -2.66 -20.05 -4.89
C PHE A 18 -2.42 -19.31 -6.21
N LEU A 19 -1.27 -19.51 -6.86
CA LEU A 19 -0.97 -18.87 -8.15
C LEU A 19 -1.97 -19.31 -9.22
N GLU A 20 -2.31 -20.61 -9.27
CA GLU A 20 -3.33 -21.13 -10.19
C GLU A 20 -4.70 -20.48 -9.93
N ALA A 21 -5.10 -20.37 -8.66
CA ALA A 21 -6.36 -19.74 -8.28
C ALA A 21 -6.39 -18.24 -8.64
N LEU A 22 -5.29 -17.52 -8.42
CA LEU A 22 -5.13 -16.11 -8.76
C LEU A 22 -5.24 -15.89 -10.29
N LEU A 23 -4.57 -16.72 -11.09
CA LEU A 23 -4.63 -16.65 -12.55
C LEU A 23 -6.03 -16.99 -13.09
N ARG A 24 -6.74 -17.90 -12.42
CA ARG A 24 -8.09 -18.33 -12.82
C ARG A 24 -9.17 -17.30 -12.49
N ASP A 25 -9.12 -16.65 -11.33
CA ASP A 25 -10.11 -15.66 -10.90
C ASP A 25 -9.49 -14.49 -10.11
N PRO A 26 -8.83 -13.54 -10.82
CA PRO A 26 -8.08 -12.45 -10.20
C PRO A 26 -8.95 -11.38 -9.52
N LEU A 27 -10.27 -11.41 -9.74
CA LEU A 27 -11.20 -10.47 -9.11
C LEU A 27 -11.59 -10.93 -7.70
N ARG A 28 -11.65 -12.25 -7.50
CA ARG A 28 -12.01 -12.89 -6.22
C ARG A 28 -10.80 -13.30 -5.40
N VAL A 29 -9.79 -13.88 -6.04
CA VAL A 29 -8.54 -14.30 -5.38
C VAL A 29 -7.57 -13.14 -5.44
N ARG A 30 -7.07 -12.72 -4.28
CA ARG A 30 -6.16 -11.58 -4.17
C ARG A 30 -4.94 -11.99 -3.37
N PRO A 31 -3.73 -11.59 -3.79
CA PRO A 31 -2.57 -11.69 -2.91
C PRO A 31 -2.80 -10.83 -1.67
N ASP A 32 -2.22 -11.25 -0.55
CA ASP A 32 -2.07 -10.35 0.58
C ASP A 32 -1.12 -9.18 0.22
N VAL A 33 -1.00 -8.21 1.12
CA VAL A 33 -0.25 -6.99 0.80
C VAL A 33 1.25 -7.26 0.69
N GLU A 34 1.78 -8.23 1.45
CA GLU A 34 3.17 -8.66 1.38
C GLU A 34 3.49 -9.29 0.01
N VAL A 35 2.67 -10.23 -0.44
CA VAL A 35 2.78 -10.87 -1.75
C VAL A 35 2.60 -9.83 -2.87
N ALA A 36 1.65 -8.90 -2.73
CA ALA A 36 1.48 -7.83 -3.71
C ALA A 36 2.73 -6.92 -3.83
N ILE A 37 3.39 -6.61 -2.71
CA ILE A 37 4.66 -5.87 -2.69
C ILE A 37 5.76 -6.70 -3.36
N HIS A 38 5.87 -7.98 -2.99
CA HIS A 38 6.85 -8.92 -3.54
C HIS A 38 6.74 -9.02 -5.06
N LEU A 39 5.54 -9.30 -5.56
CA LEU A 39 5.26 -9.37 -7.00
C LEU A 39 5.63 -8.08 -7.73
N SER A 40 5.27 -6.92 -7.19
CA SER A 40 5.61 -5.62 -7.78
C SER A 40 7.13 -5.42 -7.87
N LYS A 41 7.88 -5.83 -6.83
CA LYS A 41 9.34 -5.71 -6.79
C LYS A 41 10.05 -6.70 -7.72
N VAL A 42 9.66 -7.97 -7.70
CA VAL A 42 10.31 -9.04 -8.47
C VAL A 42 10.02 -8.89 -9.96
N LEU A 43 8.76 -8.62 -10.32
CA LEU A 43 8.34 -8.54 -11.73
C LEU A 43 8.50 -7.14 -12.33
N GLY A 44 8.77 -6.11 -11.52
CA GLY A 44 8.83 -4.72 -11.97
C GLY A 44 7.49 -4.17 -12.46
N VAL A 45 6.37 -4.77 -12.03
CA VAL A 45 5.01 -4.33 -12.36
C VAL A 45 4.48 -3.35 -11.32
N PRO A 46 3.47 -2.52 -11.65
CA PRO A 46 2.82 -1.65 -10.68
C PRO A 46 2.23 -2.41 -9.49
N PHE A 47 2.02 -1.69 -8.39
CA PHE A 47 1.42 -2.25 -7.19
C PHE A 47 -0.02 -2.73 -7.47
N HIS A 48 -0.43 -3.79 -6.78
CA HIS A 48 -1.73 -4.42 -7.02
C HIS A 48 -2.88 -3.41 -6.80
N PRO A 49 -3.89 -3.33 -7.69
CA PRO A 49 -4.90 -2.28 -7.67
C PRO A 49 -5.74 -2.27 -6.40
N TYR A 50 -6.00 -3.43 -5.78
CA TYR A 50 -6.73 -3.50 -4.51
C TYR A 50 -6.06 -2.75 -3.35
N TYR A 51 -4.73 -2.60 -3.38
CA TYR A 51 -3.96 -1.86 -2.38
C TYR A 51 -3.53 -0.47 -2.86
N THR A 52 -3.98 -0.06 -4.05
CA THR A 52 -3.67 1.26 -4.61
C THR A 52 -4.74 2.23 -4.16
N LEU A 53 -4.35 3.19 -3.31
CA LEU A 53 -5.22 4.26 -2.85
C LEU A 53 -5.49 5.27 -3.96
N TYR A 54 -6.48 6.14 -3.75
CA TYR A 54 -6.82 7.20 -4.70
C TYR A 54 -5.84 8.37 -4.65
N TRP A 55 -4.54 8.12 -4.80
CA TRP A 55 -3.47 9.13 -4.67
C TRP A 55 -3.70 10.42 -5.48
N ASN A 56 -4.34 10.30 -6.65
CA ASN A 56 -4.65 11.43 -7.51
C ASN A 56 -5.79 12.34 -7.00
N THR A 57 -6.45 12.01 -5.89
CA THR A 57 -7.42 12.90 -5.24
C THR A 57 -6.75 13.96 -4.37
N LEU A 58 -5.47 13.77 -4.05
CA LEU A 58 -4.66 14.73 -3.31
C LEU A 58 -3.77 15.52 -4.26
N GLN A 59 -3.60 16.80 -3.98
CA GLN A 59 -2.55 17.60 -4.58
C GLN A 59 -1.18 17.16 -4.04
N PRO A 60 -0.08 17.35 -4.79
CA PRO A 60 1.26 17.03 -4.32
C PRO A 60 1.57 17.64 -2.94
N GLU A 61 1.17 18.88 -2.69
CA GLU A 61 1.39 19.57 -1.41
C GLU A 61 0.65 18.86 -0.26
N GLU A 62 -0.55 18.35 -0.51
CA GLU A 62 -1.33 17.58 0.47
C GLU A 62 -0.68 16.22 0.77
N VAL A 63 -0.06 15.58 -0.23
CA VAL A 63 0.72 14.35 -0.04
C VAL A 63 1.97 14.63 0.80
N GLU A 64 2.66 15.75 0.56
CA GLU A 64 3.81 16.18 1.37
C GLU A 64 3.39 16.43 2.83
N GLU A 65 2.28 17.13 3.06
CA GLU A 65 1.76 17.34 4.41
C GLU A 65 1.36 16.04 5.11
N LEU A 66 0.71 15.13 4.38
CA LEU A 66 0.38 13.79 4.88
C LEU A 66 1.65 13.05 5.32
N GLN A 67 2.70 13.04 4.50
CA GLN A 67 3.95 12.37 4.84
C GLN A 67 4.60 12.97 6.08
N ARG A 68 4.62 14.31 6.21
CA ARG A 68 5.12 15.00 7.41
C ARG A 68 4.31 14.66 8.66
N ALA A 69 3.00 14.50 8.54
CA ALA A 69 2.16 14.07 9.66
C ALA A 69 2.47 12.61 10.06
N LEU A 70 2.72 11.73 9.08
CA LEU A 70 3.09 10.34 9.31
C LEU A 70 4.46 10.19 10.00
N LEU A 71 5.42 11.09 9.76
CA LEU A 71 6.70 11.09 10.48
C LEU A 71 6.54 11.33 11.99
N ASN A 72 5.47 12.02 12.40
CA ASN A 72 5.14 12.28 13.80
C ASN A 72 4.16 11.24 14.38
N ALA A 73 3.78 10.23 13.61
CA ALA A 73 2.87 9.17 14.03
C ALA A 73 3.57 8.18 14.95
N GLN A 74 2.79 7.55 15.84
CA GLN A 74 3.26 6.36 16.53
C GLN A 74 3.08 5.17 15.59
N ILE A 75 4.20 4.62 15.14
CA ILE A 75 4.24 3.44 14.28
C ILE A 75 4.56 2.22 15.14
N GLU A 76 3.63 1.28 15.22
CA GLU A 76 3.88 -0.01 15.85
C GLU A 76 4.42 -0.97 14.78
N TRP A 77 5.75 -1.14 14.79
CA TRP A 77 6.45 -2.12 13.98
C TRP A 77 6.36 -3.49 14.67
N GLY A 78 5.39 -4.32 14.29
CA GLY A 78 5.16 -5.68 14.81
C GLY A 78 4.42 -6.57 13.80
N GLU A 79 4.02 -7.79 14.21
CA GLU A 79 3.39 -8.81 13.32
C GLU A 79 2.15 -8.30 12.57
N PHE A 80 1.46 -7.30 13.14
CA PHE A 80 0.40 -6.56 12.47
C PHE A 80 0.79 -5.09 12.44
N ARG A 81 1.29 -4.62 11.28
CA ARG A 81 1.64 -3.22 11.06
C ARG A 81 0.42 -2.35 11.38
N LYS A 82 0.43 -1.62 12.49
CA LYS A 82 -0.64 -0.68 12.86
C LYS A 82 -0.07 0.73 12.91
N LEU A 83 -0.82 1.68 12.38
CA LEU A 83 -0.46 3.11 12.42
C LEU A 83 -1.44 3.87 13.29
N LYS A 84 -0.92 4.64 14.25
CA LYS A 84 -1.70 5.52 15.11
C LYS A 84 -1.20 6.95 14.97
N PHE A 85 -2.09 7.91 14.70
CA PHE A 85 -1.69 9.32 14.55
C PHE A 85 -2.78 10.32 14.93
N ALA A 86 -2.36 11.57 15.06
CA ALA A 86 -3.19 12.69 15.47
C ALA A 86 -4.29 13.01 14.44
N LYS A 87 -5.44 13.49 14.94
CA LYS A 87 -6.67 13.76 14.16
C LYS A 87 -6.53 14.80 13.03
N LYS A 88 -5.36 15.43 12.84
CA LYS A 88 -5.21 16.56 11.92
C LYS A 88 -5.32 16.18 10.44
N VAL A 89 -5.07 14.90 10.08
CA VAL A 89 -5.02 14.45 8.67
C VAL A 89 -6.19 13.57 8.24
N VAL A 90 -7.28 13.49 9.02
CA VAL A 90 -8.47 12.66 8.70
C VAL A 90 -8.92 12.88 7.25
N ARG A 91 -8.99 14.16 6.83
CA ARG A 91 -9.49 14.52 5.50
C ARG A 91 -8.70 13.89 4.37
N TYR A 92 -7.37 13.84 4.48
CA TYR A 92 -6.51 13.27 3.45
C TYR A 92 -6.74 11.76 3.32
N LEU A 93 -6.95 11.05 4.43
CA LEU A 93 -7.23 9.62 4.42
C LEU A 93 -8.59 9.30 3.79
N GLU A 94 -9.60 10.13 4.07
CA GLU A 94 -10.93 9.99 3.48
C GLU A 94 -10.86 10.13 1.96
N LEU A 95 -10.14 11.13 1.47
CA LEU A 95 -9.94 11.37 0.03
C LEU A 95 -9.20 10.20 -0.63
N LEU A 96 -8.16 9.68 0.04
CA LEU A 96 -7.43 8.50 -0.41
C LEU A 96 -8.28 7.21 -0.44
N GLY A 97 -9.48 7.23 0.15
CA GLY A 97 -10.33 6.04 0.30
C GLY A 97 -9.74 5.03 1.28
N LEU A 98 -8.87 5.46 2.19
CA LEU A 98 -8.13 4.58 3.08
C LEU A 98 -9.02 4.13 4.25
N PRO A 99 -9.25 2.82 4.44
CA PRO A 99 -10.00 2.32 5.59
C PRO A 99 -9.26 2.61 6.89
N HIS A 100 -9.93 3.30 7.81
CA HIS A 100 -9.38 3.69 9.11
C HIS A 100 -10.47 3.75 10.18
N ARG A 101 -10.08 3.69 11.44
CA ARG A 101 -10.97 3.85 12.60
C ARG A 101 -10.64 5.12 13.36
N LEU A 102 -11.67 5.84 13.79
CA LEU A 102 -11.53 7.01 14.64
C LEU A 102 -11.85 6.63 16.09
N GLU A 103 -10.83 6.61 16.94
CA GLU A 103 -10.97 6.46 18.39
C GLU A 103 -10.58 7.78 19.08
N ARG A 104 -9.72 7.72 20.11
CA ARG A 104 -9.02 8.92 20.62
C ARG A 104 -8.00 9.46 19.60
N VAL A 105 -7.47 8.57 18.77
CA VAL A 105 -6.55 8.82 17.66
C VAL A 105 -7.09 8.14 16.40
N ILE A 106 -6.52 8.45 15.24
CA ILE A 106 -6.81 7.69 14.02
C ILE A 106 -5.98 6.41 14.05
N VAL A 107 -6.61 5.28 13.76
CA VAL A 107 -5.97 3.95 13.69
C VAL A 107 -6.14 3.40 12.28
N ILE A 108 -5.03 3.09 11.62
CA ILE A 108 -5.02 2.32 10.37
C ILE A 108 -4.49 0.92 10.71
N ASP A 109 -5.33 -0.08 10.48
CA ASP A 109 -5.01 -1.48 10.69
C ASP A 109 -4.37 -2.10 9.43
N TYR A 110 -3.73 -3.26 9.61
CA TYR A 110 -3.36 -4.15 8.51
C TYR A 110 -4.59 -4.51 7.65
N PRO A 111 -4.48 -4.61 6.31
CA PRO A 111 -3.28 -4.40 5.48
C PRO A 111 -3.06 -2.95 5.03
N TRP A 112 -3.98 -2.05 5.38
CA TRP A 112 -4.03 -0.69 4.84
C TRP A 112 -2.89 0.20 5.33
N SER A 113 -2.32 -0.10 6.48
CA SER A 113 -1.07 0.49 6.97
C SER A 113 0.09 0.26 6.01
N SER A 114 0.28 -0.97 5.52
CA SER A 114 1.27 -1.31 4.50
C SER A 114 0.96 -0.62 3.17
N ALA A 115 -0.32 -0.62 2.78
CA ALA A 115 -0.76 0.01 1.53
C ALA A 115 -0.50 1.53 1.50
N LEU A 116 -0.61 2.20 2.66
CA LEU A 116 -0.29 3.63 2.79
C LEU A 116 1.22 3.88 2.77
N LEU A 117 2.00 3.10 3.51
CA LEU A 117 3.44 3.34 3.68
C LEU A 117 4.28 2.92 2.47
N THR A 118 3.88 1.86 1.77
CA THR A 118 4.68 1.29 0.66
C THR A 118 4.91 2.33 -0.46
N PRO A 119 3.89 3.02 -0.99
CA PRO A 119 4.09 4.06 -2.01
C PRO A 119 4.89 5.27 -1.50
N LEU A 120 4.86 5.54 -0.19
CA LEU A 120 5.65 6.57 0.47
C LEU A 120 7.07 6.08 0.85
N GLY A 121 7.49 4.92 0.33
CA GLY A 121 8.76 4.27 0.61
C GLY A 121 9.07 4.11 2.08
N ASN A 122 8.07 3.70 2.88
CA ASN A 122 8.18 3.48 4.31
C ASN A 122 8.75 4.68 5.10
N LEU A 123 8.60 5.89 4.56
CA LEU A 123 9.13 7.14 5.13
C LEU A 123 10.68 7.20 5.16
N GLU A 124 11.37 6.36 4.39
CA GLU A 124 12.83 6.38 4.26
C GLU A 124 13.33 7.56 3.41
N TRP A 125 12.43 8.18 2.63
CA TRP A 125 12.69 9.38 1.84
C TRP A 125 11.58 10.42 2.04
N GLY A 126 11.92 11.69 1.84
CA GLY A 126 10.96 12.80 1.92
C GLY A 126 10.43 13.20 0.54
N PHE A 127 9.12 13.12 0.36
CA PHE A 127 8.41 13.71 -0.76
C PHE A 127 8.37 15.23 -0.60
N ARG A 128 8.71 15.93 -1.67
CA ARG A 128 8.57 17.38 -1.77
C ARG A 128 7.76 17.68 -3.01
N ALA A 129 6.65 18.37 -2.82
CA ALA A 129 5.86 18.89 -3.93
C ALA A 129 6.76 19.79 -4.78
N LYS A 130 6.77 19.54 -6.09
CA LYS A 130 7.40 20.42 -7.06
C LYS A 130 6.29 21.10 -7.85
N PRO A 131 6.42 22.41 -8.15
CA PRO A 131 5.48 23.07 -9.04
C PRO A 131 5.44 22.32 -10.37
N PHE A 132 4.23 21.97 -10.82
CA PHE A 132 4.03 21.49 -12.18
C PHE A 132 4.28 22.66 -13.14
N PHE A 133 5.49 22.73 -13.70
CA PHE A 133 5.77 23.63 -14.82
C PHE A 133 5.31 22.92 -16.10
N THR A 134 4.06 23.13 -16.50
CA THR A 134 3.66 22.86 -17.89
C THR A 134 4.21 23.99 -18.75
N VAL A 135 5.26 23.71 -19.51
CA VAL A 135 5.70 24.54 -20.65
C VAL A 135 4.77 24.35 -21.84
#